data_AF-A0A378MX58-F1
#
_entry.id   AF-A0A378MX58-F1
#
_cell.length_a   1.000
_cell.length_b   1.000
_cell.length_c   1.000
_cell.angle_alpha   90.00
_cell.angle_beta   90.00
_cell.angle_gamma   90.00
#
_symmetry.space_group_name_H-M   'P 1'
#
loop_
_entity.id
_entity.type
_entity.pdbx_description
1 polymer ?
#
loop_
_entity_poly.entity_id
_entity_poly.type
_entity_poly.pdbx_seq_one_letter_code
_entity_poly.pdbx_strand_id
1 'polypeptide(L)'
;MAMPSQRFSLTWVLNLFGTAVGAGVLFLPINAGMGGFYPLIIMTLLVGPMTYLAHRGLTRFVLSSKYKGSDITAVVREHFGEQAGKLITLLYFFAIFPILLIYGVGITNTVSSFMENQLHIAPPSRAVLSFMLIAAMIGVMLLSEQVMLKITTCLVYPLVLILLAYLFI
;
A
#
# COMPACT_ATOMS: atom_id res chain seq x y z
N MET A 1 -15.47 6.43 25.99
CA MET A 1 -15.37 6.25 24.53
C MET A 1 -15.09 4.78 24.29
N ALA A 2 -15.99 4.07 23.61
CA ALA A 2 -15.91 2.61 23.47
C ALA A 2 -14.63 2.22 22.72
N MET A 3 -13.89 1.25 23.26
CA MET A 3 -12.79 0.59 22.56
C MET A 3 -13.33 0.09 21.21
N PRO A 4 -12.64 0.32 20.08
CA PRO A 4 -13.05 -0.26 18.81
C PRO A 4 -13.21 -1.77 18.99
N SER A 5 -14.31 -2.34 18.49
CA SER A 5 -14.54 -3.78 18.64
C SER A 5 -13.38 -4.56 18.00
N GLN A 6 -13.03 -5.73 18.54
CA GLN A 6 -11.91 -6.52 17.98
C GLN A 6 -12.09 -6.83 16.48
N ARG A 7 -13.34 -6.90 16.01
CA ARG A 7 -13.66 -7.05 14.58
C ARG A 7 -13.18 -5.85 13.76
N PHE A 8 -13.39 -4.62 14.24
CA PHE A 8 -12.91 -3.41 13.59
C PHE A 8 -11.39 -3.40 13.47
N SER A 9 -10.67 -3.71 14.55
CA SER A 9 -9.21 -3.78 14.53
C SER A 9 -8.69 -4.83 13.55
N LEU A 10 -9.33 -6.00 13.47
CA LEU A 10 -8.93 -7.07 12.57
C LEU A 10 -9.18 -6.72 11.10
N THR A 11 -10.32 -6.09 10.78
CA THR A 11 -10.60 -5.58 9.42
C THR A 11 -9.56 -4.54 8.98
N TRP A 12 -9.17 -3.63 9.87
CA TRP A 12 -8.12 -2.65 9.58
C TRP A 12 -6.74 -3.27 9.39
N VAL A 13 -6.37 -4.24 10.22
CA VAL A 13 -5.11 -4.98 10.06
C VAL A 13 -5.09 -5.74 8.74
N LEU A 14 -6.19 -6.41 8.37
CA LEU A 14 -6.30 -7.11 7.08
C LEU A 14 -6.22 -6.16 5.89
N ASN A 15 -6.87 -4.99 5.96
CA ASN A 15 -6.79 -3.99 4.90
C ASN A 15 -5.37 -3.40 4.80
N LEU A 16 -4.72 -3.11 5.92
CA LEU A 16 -3.32 -2.65 5.96
C LEU A 16 -2.37 -3.72 5.38
N PHE A 17 -2.57 -4.98 5.74
CA PHE A 17 -1.84 -6.10 5.16
C PHE A 17 -2.04 -6.15 3.63
N GLY A 18 -3.28 -6.03 3.16
CA GLY A 18 -3.60 -5.94 1.74
C GLY A 18 -2.86 -4.83 1.00
N THR A 19 -2.74 -3.66 1.61
CA THR A 19 -1.96 -2.55 1.02
C THR A 19 -0.45 -2.81 1.03
N ALA A 20 0.06 -3.54 2.02
CA ALA A 20 1.47 -3.89 2.11
C ALA A 20 1.88 -4.98 1.11
N VAL A 21 0.99 -5.95 0.83
CA VAL A 21 1.23 -7.06 -0.12
C VAL A 21 1.08 -6.65 -1.59
N GLY A 22 0.82 -5.36 -1.88
CA GLY A 22 0.66 -4.86 -3.25
C GLY A 22 1.85 -5.09 -4.19
N ALA A 23 1.90 -4.35 -5.30
CA ALA A 23 2.90 -4.51 -6.35
C ALA A 23 4.36 -4.60 -5.84
N GLY A 24 4.69 -3.92 -4.73
CA GLY A 24 5.99 -4.03 -4.07
C GLY A 24 6.38 -5.45 -3.65
N VAL A 25 5.46 -6.22 -3.05
CA VAL A 25 5.71 -7.61 -2.60
C VAL A 25 5.53 -8.63 -3.72
N LEU A 26 4.88 -8.27 -4.82
CA LEU A 26 4.85 -9.13 -6.01
C LEU A 26 6.12 -8.94 -6.86
N PHE A 27 6.51 -7.72 -7.17
CA PHE A 27 7.64 -7.48 -8.07
C PHE A 27 9.01 -7.49 -7.38
N LEU A 28 9.14 -7.01 -6.13
CA LEU A 28 10.46 -6.99 -5.47
C LEU A 28 10.91 -8.39 -5.07
N PRO A 29 10.14 -9.25 -4.39
CA PRO A 29 10.53 -10.62 -4.05
C PRO A 29 10.72 -11.53 -5.26
N ILE A 30 9.95 -11.35 -6.35
CA ILE A 30 10.18 -12.09 -7.60
C ILE A 30 11.53 -11.69 -8.20
N ASN A 31 11.80 -10.39 -8.35
CA ASN A 31 13.08 -9.91 -8.89
C ASN A 31 14.26 -10.19 -7.94
N ALA A 32 14.06 -10.08 -6.63
CA ALA A 32 15.05 -10.40 -5.60
C ALA A 32 15.32 -11.91 -5.50
N GLY A 33 14.28 -12.72 -5.71
CA GLY A 33 14.35 -14.19 -5.73
C GLY A 33 15.10 -14.71 -6.95
N MET A 34 15.18 -13.94 -8.05
CA MET A 34 16.13 -14.23 -9.14
C MET A 34 17.59 -14.22 -8.66
N GLY A 35 17.90 -13.48 -7.59
CA GLY A 35 19.20 -13.49 -6.92
C GLY A 35 19.48 -14.76 -6.10
N GLY A 36 18.50 -15.66 -5.99
CA GLY A 36 18.59 -16.90 -5.23
C GLY A 36 18.12 -16.77 -3.77
N PHE A 37 18.26 -17.87 -3.02
CA PHE A 37 17.71 -18.00 -1.67
C PHE A 37 18.43 -17.10 -0.64
N TYR A 38 19.75 -17.00 -0.70
CA TYR A 38 20.55 -16.28 0.30
C TYR A 38 20.29 -14.77 0.33
N PRO A 39 20.18 -14.06 -0.82
CA PRO A 39 19.79 -12.64 -0.80
C PRO A 39 18.43 -12.37 -0.16
N LEU A 40 17.45 -13.27 -0.34
CA LEU A 40 16.13 -13.14 0.28
C LEU A 40 16.19 -13.24 1.80
N ILE A 41 16.98 -14.17 2.34
CA ILE A 41 17.18 -14.27 3.80
C ILE A 41 17.83 -13.00 4.33
N ILE A 42 18.91 -12.54 3.69
CA ILE A 42 19.64 -11.34 4.13
C ILE A 42 18.73 -10.12 4.09
N MET A 43 17.98 -9.93 3.00
CA MET A 43 16.99 -8.86 2.90
C MET A 43 15.93 -8.95 4.00
N THR A 44 15.42 -10.15 4.28
CA THR A 44 14.40 -10.34 5.32
C THR A 44 14.96 -9.98 6.71
N LEU A 45 16.17 -10.45 7.02
CA LEU A 45 16.82 -10.19 8.32
C LEU A 45 17.18 -8.72 8.52
N LEU A 46 17.43 -7.95 7.46
CA LEU A 46 17.73 -6.52 7.55
C LEU A 46 16.48 -5.64 7.49
N VAL A 47 15.62 -5.87 6.50
CA VAL A 47 14.41 -5.05 6.25
C VAL A 47 13.35 -5.31 7.32
N GLY A 48 13.22 -6.54 7.82
CA GLY A 48 12.27 -6.91 8.88
C GLY A 48 12.41 -6.05 10.15
N PRO A 49 13.56 -6.04 10.84
CA PRO A 49 13.73 -5.21 12.04
C PRO A 49 13.70 -3.72 11.73
N MET A 50 14.27 -3.28 10.60
CA MET A 50 14.25 -1.87 10.20
C MET A 50 12.80 -1.35 10.07
N THR A 51 11.94 -2.08 9.35
CA THR A 51 10.54 -1.70 9.16
C THR A 51 9.74 -1.81 10.45
N TYR A 52 9.91 -2.87 11.24
CA TYR A 52 9.20 -3.04 12.51
C TYR A 52 9.54 -1.94 13.52
N LEU A 53 10.83 -1.64 13.70
CA LEU A 53 11.27 -0.60 14.65
C LEU A 53 10.84 0.80 14.20
N ALA A 54 10.91 1.10 12.89
CA ALA A 54 10.44 2.37 12.35
C ALA A 54 8.94 2.57 12.56
N HIS A 55 8.11 1.58 12.24
CA HIS A 55 6.65 1.66 12.44
C HIS A 55 6.28 1.75 13.91
N ARG A 56 6.98 1.01 14.79
CA ARG A 56 6.80 1.12 16.24
C ARG A 56 7.15 2.51 16.76
N GLY A 57 8.24 3.10 16.26
CA GLY A 57 8.63 4.48 16.57
C GLY A 57 7.58 5.48 16.11
N LEU A 58 7.11 5.36 14.87
CA LEU A 58 6.08 6.23 14.31
C LEU A 58 4.76 6.13 15.07
N THR A 59 4.35 4.92 15.46
CA THR A 59 3.11 4.71 16.23
C THR A 59 3.20 5.41 17.59
N ARG A 60 4.32 5.26 18.29
CA ARG A 60 4.54 5.94 19.59
C ARG A 60 4.56 7.47 19.44
N PHE A 61 5.15 7.95 18.36
CA PHE A 61 5.20 9.38 18.04
C PHE A 61 3.80 9.93 17.75
N VAL A 62 3.00 9.29 16.89
CA VAL A 62 1.63 9.73 16.62
C VAL A 62 0.76 9.71 17.88
N LEU A 63 0.91 8.68 18.72
CA LEU A 63 0.19 8.56 19.99
C LEU A 63 0.67 9.53 21.08
N SER A 64 1.80 10.23 20.91
CA SER A 64 2.27 11.22 21.89
C SER A 64 1.61 12.60 21.74
N SER A 65 0.85 12.83 20.67
CA SER A 65 0.11 14.08 20.47
C SER A 65 -0.94 14.30 21.55
N LYS A 66 -1.05 15.55 22.03
CA LYS A 66 -2.10 15.94 23.00
C LYS A 66 -3.49 15.97 22.37
N TYR A 67 -3.59 16.13 21.06
CA TYR A 67 -4.86 16.21 20.33
C TYR A 67 -5.21 14.84 19.74
N LYS A 68 -6.40 14.33 20.07
CA LYS A 68 -6.88 13.05 19.56
C LYS A 68 -7.26 13.19 18.08
N GLY A 69 -6.81 12.26 17.25
CA GLY A 69 -7.10 12.25 15.81
C GLY A 69 -6.15 13.12 14.97
N SER A 70 -5.05 13.61 15.56
CA SER A 70 -3.99 14.31 14.84
C SER A 70 -3.33 13.42 13.79
N ASP A 71 -3.09 13.98 12.61
CA ASP A 71 -2.25 13.36 11.60
C ASP A 71 -0.75 13.56 11.93
N ILE A 72 0.11 12.85 11.21
CA ILE A 72 1.56 12.88 11.43
C ILE A 72 2.10 14.31 11.31
N THR A 73 1.56 15.10 10.38
CA THR A 73 1.95 16.50 10.17
C THR A 73 1.63 17.37 11.38
N ALA A 74 0.43 17.23 11.95
CA ALA A 74 0.02 17.94 13.16
C ALA A 74 0.89 17.55 14.36
N VAL A 75 1.22 16.25 14.51
CA VAL A 75 2.12 15.78 15.58
C VAL A 75 3.54 16.34 15.42
N VAL A 76 4.07 16.42 14.20
CA VAL A 76 5.37 17.06 13.93
C VAL A 76 5.33 18.55 14.25
N ARG A 77 4.26 19.26 13.86
CA ARG A 77 4.09 20.68 14.21
C ARG A 77 4.04 20.90 15.72
N GLU A 78 3.35 20.02 16.45
CA GLU A 78 3.22 20.10 17.91
C GLU A 78 4.58 19.94 18.60
N HIS A 79 5.38 18.95 18.20
CA HIS A 79 6.65 18.64 18.87
C HIS A 79 7.85 19.45 18.37
N PHE A 80 7.86 19.84 17.09
CA PHE A 80 9.02 20.44 16.42
C PHE A 80 8.73 21.80 15.76
N GLY A 81 7.49 22.29 15.82
CA GLY A 81 7.10 23.60 15.30
C GLY A 81 6.68 23.63 13.83
N GLU A 82 6.22 24.80 13.37
CA GLU A 82 5.57 24.96 12.07
C GLU A 82 6.51 24.71 10.88
N GLN A 83 7.80 25.07 11.00
CA GLN A 83 8.79 24.86 9.94
C GLN A 83 9.07 23.37 9.71
N ALA A 84 9.21 22.59 10.79
CA ALA A 84 9.38 21.14 10.71
C ALA A 84 8.15 20.46 10.10
N GLY A 85 6.94 20.94 10.43
CA GLY A 85 5.70 20.46 9.82
C GLY A 85 5.64 20.67 8.30
N LYS A 86 6.08 21.84 7.81
CA LYS A 86 6.17 22.10 6.37
C LYS A 86 7.19 21.21 5.68
N LEU A 87 8.37 21.03 6.29
CA LEU A 87 9.40 20.15 5.75
C LEU A 87 8.93 18.71 5.66
N ILE A 88 8.28 18.18 6.71
CA ILE A 88 7.82 16.79 6.68
C ILE A 88 6.71 16.59 5.65
N THR A 89 5.82 17.57 5.48
CA THR A 89 4.78 17.54 4.44
C THR A 89 5.40 17.45 3.05
N LEU A 90 6.45 18.23 2.80
CA LEU A 90 7.18 18.20 1.52
C LEU A 90 7.87 16.84 1.29
N LEU A 91 8.51 16.29 2.32
CA LEU A 91 9.12 14.96 2.25
C LEU A 91 8.07 13.86 2.00
N TYR A 92 6.90 13.98 2.62
CA TYR A 92 5.76 13.08 2.39
C TYR A 92 5.29 13.14 0.94
N PHE A 93 5.21 14.34 0.36
CA PHE A 93 4.89 14.50 -1.04
C PHE A 93 5.90 13.77 -1.94
N PHE A 94 7.20 13.99 -1.73
CA PHE A 94 8.25 13.31 -2.49
C PHE A 94 8.29 11.80 -2.28
N ALA A 95 7.85 11.29 -1.13
CA ALA A 95 7.75 9.85 -0.90
C ALA A 95 6.54 9.25 -1.64
N ILE A 96 5.36 9.86 -1.53
CA ILE A 96 4.10 9.29 -2.02
C ILE A 96 3.93 9.49 -3.53
N PHE A 97 4.33 10.66 -4.07
CA PHE A 97 4.10 11.00 -5.46
C PHE A 97 4.77 10.01 -6.45
N PRO A 98 6.07 9.65 -6.31
CA PRO A 98 6.68 8.65 -7.17
C PRO A 98 6.05 7.26 -7.03
N ILE A 99 5.67 6.87 -5.81
CA ILE A 99 4.97 5.61 -5.56
C ILE A 99 3.67 5.58 -6.37
N LEU A 100 2.87 6.65 -6.32
CA LEU A 100 1.63 6.76 -7.09
C LEU A 100 1.86 6.62 -8.60
N LEU A 101 2.91 7.24 -9.14
CA LEU A 101 3.25 7.12 -10.56
C LEU A 101 3.63 5.70 -10.95
N ILE A 102 4.46 5.02 -10.13
CA ILE A 102 4.86 3.63 -10.37
C ILE A 102 3.63 2.71 -10.35
N TYR A 103 2.70 2.91 -9.41
CA TYR A 103 1.46 2.14 -9.37
C TYR A 103 0.56 2.39 -10.59
N GLY A 104 0.44 3.64 -11.05
CA GLY A 104 -0.32 3.97 -12.26
C GLY A 104 0.25 3.31 -13.52
N VAL A 105 1.58 3.29 -13.66
CA VAL A 105 2.25 2.56 -14.75
C VAL A 105 2.10 1.05 -14.60
N GLY A 106 2.23 0.55 -13.37
CA GLY A 106 2.12 -0.86 -13.03
C GLY A 106 0.76 -1.44 -13.41
N ILE A 107 -0.34 -0.81 -12.98
CA ILE A 107 -1.70 -1.30 -13.31
C ILE A 107 -1.96 -1.26 -14.81
N THR A 108 -1.50 -0.21 -15.51
CA THR A 108 -1.66 -0.10 -16.97
C THR A 108 -0.92 -1.24 -17.68
N ASN A 109 0.30 -1.57 -17.24
CA ASN A 109 1.08 -2.66 -17.81
C ASN A 109 0.45 -4.03 -17.51
N THR A 110 0.00 -4.27 -16.28
CA THR A 110 -0.63 -5.53 -15.90
C THR A 110 -1.92 -5.77 -16.67
N VAL A 111 -2.79 -4.76 -16.77
CA VAL A 111 -4.05 -4.89 -17.53
C VAL A 111 -3.77 -5.06 -19.02
N SER A 112 -2.85 -4.29 -19.59
CA SER A 112 -2.45 -4.44 -21.00
C SER A 112 -1.93 -5.85 -21.28
N SER A 113 -1.08 -6.37 -20.41
CA SER A 113 -0.53 -7.74 -20.52
C SER A 113 -1.62 -8.80 -20.37
N PHE A 114 -2.58 -8.60 -19.46
CA PHE A 114 -3.71 -9.50 -19.29
C PHE A 114 -4.64 -9.53 -20.51
N MET A 115 -4.90 -8.36 -21.12
CA MET A 115 -5.68 -8.27 -22.35
C MET A 115 -5.02 -9.07 -23.48
N GLU A 116 -3.71 -8.90 -23.66
CA GLU A 116 -2.97 -9.54 -24.74
C GLU A 116 -2.75 -11.03 -24.52
N ASN A 117 -2.31 -11.43 -23.32
CA ASN A 117 -1.85 -12.80 -23.05
C ASN A 117 -2.94 -13.73 -22.52
N GLN A 118 -3.98 -13.21 -21.86
CA GLN A 118 -5.04 -14.03 -21.26
C GLN A 118 -6.38 -13.86 -21.99
N LEU A 119 -6.71 -12.66 -22.45
CA LEU A 119 -7.96 -12.41 -23.19
C LEU A 119 -7.78 -12.47 -24.71
N HIS A 120 -6.55 -12.47 -25.21
CA HIS A 120 -6.22 -12.40 -26.64
C HIS A 120 -6.87 -11.20 -27.37
N ILE A 121 -7.04 -10.09 -26.65
CA ILE A 121 -7.58 -8.83 -27.17
C ILE A 121 -6.42 -7.84 -27.31
N ALA A 122 -6.32 -7.18 -28.47
CA ALA A 122 -5.36 -6.11 -28.67
C ALA A 122 -5.66 -4.94 -27.70
N PRO A 123 -4.73 -4.57 -26.80
CA PRO A 123 -4.97 -3.49 -25.85
C PRO A 123 -5.09 -2.14 -26.59
N PRO A 124 -5.97 -1.23 -26.12
CA PRO A 124 -6.07 0.12 -26.67
C PRO A 124 -4.78 0.91 -26.39
N SER A 125 -4.67 2.11 -26.97
CA SER A 125 -3.51 2.97 -26.73
C SER A 125 -3.25 3.18 -25.23
N ARG A 126 -1.97 3.14 -24.83
CA ARG A 126 -1.57 3.22 -23.41
C ARG A 126 -2.15 4.43 -22.69
N ALA A 127 -2.23 5.58 -23.36
CA ALA A 127 -2.79 6.81 -22.80
C ALA A 127 -4.28 6.68 -22.46
N VAL A 128 -5.07 6.08 -23.37
CA VAL A 128 -6.50 5.84 -23.16
C VAL A 128 -6.71 4.79 -22.06
N LEU A 129 -5.93 3.71 -22.08
CA LEU A 129 -6.00 2.67 -21.06
C LEU A 129 -5.67 3.21 -19.67
N SER A 130 -4.54 3.93 -19.53
CA SER A 130 -4.14 4.51 -18.24
C SER A 130 -5.15 5.53 -17.73
N PHE A 131 -5.70 6.37 -18.63
CA PHE A 131 -6.71 7.34 -18.24
C PHE A 131 -7.98 6.67 -17.71
N MET A 132 -8.50 5.66 -18.42
CA MET A 132 -9.68 4.92 -17.98
C MET A 132 -9.43 4.19 -16.65
N LEU A 133 -8.28 3.53 -16.49
CA LEU A 133 -7.94 2.82 -15.26
C LEU A 133 -7.80 3.78 -14.07
N ILE A 134 -7.08 4.89 -14.22
CA ILE A 134 -6.90 5.88 -13.16
C ILE A 134 -8.24 6.54 -12.82
N ALA A 135 -9.04 6.92 -13.83
CA ALA A 135 -10.36 7.48 -13.61
C ALA A 135 -11.29 6.51 -12.87
N ALA A 136 -11.25 5.22 -13.20
CA ALA A 136 -12.00 4.19 -12.49
C ALA A 136 -11.53 4.06 -11.02
N MET A 137 -10.21 4.05 -10.78
CA MET A 137 -9.66 4.00 -9.42
C MET A 137 -10.08 5.21 -8.58
N ILE A 138 -9.97 6.42 -9.14
CA ILE A 138 -10.43 7.65 -8.48
C ILE A 138 -11.94 7.59 -8.23
N GLY A 139 -12.72 7.10 -9.21
CA GLY A 139 -14.16 6.91 -9.07
C GLY A 139 -14.52 6.04 -7.87
N VAL A 140 -13.79 4.94 -7.64
CA VAL A 140 -13.98 4.10 -6.44
C VAL A 140 -13.64 4.86 -5.16
N MET A 141 -12.60 5.70 -5.15
CA MET A 141 -12.22 6.49 -3.98
C MET A 141 -13.21 7.62 -3.65
N LEU A 142 -13.96 8.12 -4.65
CA LEU A 142 -15.00 9.12 -4.45
C LEU A 142 -16.29 8.55 -3.83
N LEU A 143 -16.41 7.22 -3.74
CA LEU A 143 -17.50 6.55 -3.05
C LEU A 143 -17.29 6.61 -1.52
N SER A 144 -18.30 6.19 -0.76
CA SER A 144 -18.20 6.16 0.71
C SER A 144 -17.08 5.23 1.22
N GLU A 145 -16.48 5.57 2.36
CA GLU A 145 -15.42 4.79 3.03
C GLU A 145 -15.80 3.32 3.20
N GLN A 146 -17.06 3.02 3.52
CA GLN A 146 -17.54 1.64 3.68
C GLN A 146 -17.47 0.83 2.38
N VAL A 147 -17.74 1.48 1.24
CA VAL A 147 -17.65 0.84 -0.08
C VAL A 147 -16.19 0.60 -0.45
N MET A 148 -15.32 1.57 -0.21
CA MET A 148 -13.87 1.41 -0.39
C MET A 148 -13.35 0.24 0.44
N LEU A 149 -13.65 0.21 1.75
CA LEU A 149 -13.23 -0.88 2.64
C LEU A 149 -13.76 -2.23 2.15
N LYS A 150 -15.02 -2.31 1.73
CA LYS A 150 -15.62 -3.56 1.23
C LYS A 150 -14.94 -4.05 -0.05
N ILE A 151 -14.64 -3.15 -0.99
CA ILE A 151 -13.95 -3.48 -2.23
C ILE A 151 -12.53 -3.97 -1.91
N THR A 152 -11.75 -3.20 -1.13
CA THR A 152 -10.38 -3.59 -0.76
C THR A 152 -10.36 -4.94 -0.07
N THR A 153 -11.22 -5.15 0.93
CA THR A 153 -11.29 -6.45 1.62
C THR A 153 -11.68 -7.59 0.67
N CYS A 154 -12.62 -7.36 -0.26
CA CYS A 154 -13.00 -8.33 -1.29
C CYS A 154 -11.82 -8.72 -2.21
N LEU A 155 -10.93 -7.77 -2.52
CA LEU A 155 -9.72 -8.04 -3.32
C LEU A 155 -8.63 -8.78 -2.52
N VAL A 156 -8.50 -8.49 -1.23
CA VAL A 156 -7.45 -9.06 -0.37
C VAL A 156 -7.70 -10.53 -0.06
N TYR A 157 -8.95 -10.95 0.18
CA TYR A 157 -9.26 -12.35 0.48
C TYR A 157 -8.82 -13.37 -0.58
N PRO A 158 -9.15 -13.21 -1.88
CA PRO A 158 -8.70 -14.14 -2.92
C PRO A 158 -7.18 -14.07 -3.11
N LEU A 159 -6.56 -12.90 -2.95
CA LEU A 159 -5.11 -12.75 -3.01
C LEU A 159 -4.42 -13.60 -1.93
N VAL A 160 -4.87 -13.48 -0.67
CA VAL A 160 -4.35 -14.28 0.46
C VAL A 160 -4.55 -15.77 0.20
N LEU A 161 -5.72 -16.16 -0.31
CA LEU A 161 -6.02 -17.55 -0.61
C LEU A 161 -5.09 -18.13 -1.69
N ILE A 162 -4.85 -17.40 -2.79
CA ILE A 162 -3.94 -17.82 -3.86
C ILE A 162 -2.51 -17.92 -3.34
N LEU A 163 -2.04 -16.96 -2.54
CA LEU A 163 -0.70 -16.98 -1.95
C LEU A 163 -0.51 -18.16 -1.01
N LEU A 164 -1.50 -18.47 -0.17
CA LEU A 164 -1.46 -19.65 0.68
C LEU A 164 -1.47 -20.93 -0.14
N ALA A 165 -2.30 -21.03 -1.18
CA ALA A 165 -2.31 -22.19 -2.06
C ALA A 165 -0.94 -22.44 -2.72
N TYR A 166 -0.26 -21.37 -3.17
CA TYR A 166 1.09 -21.47 -3.75
C TYR A 166 2.16 -21.89 -2.74
N LEU A 167 1.94 -21.69 -1.44
CA LEU A 167 2.85 -22.15 -0.40
C LEU A 167 2.75 -23.67 -0.15
N PHE A 168 1.63 -24.30 -0.51
CA PHE A 168 1.36 -25.73 -0.31
C PHE A 168 1.55 -26.60 -1.58
N ILE A 169 1.98 -25.98 -2.70
CA ILE A 169 2.30 -26.64 -3.98
C ILE A 169 3.80 -26.49 -4.22
#